data_AF-A0A5D0RPE2-F1
#
_entry.id   AF-A0A5D0RPE2-F1
#
_cell.length_a   1.000
_cell.length_b   1.000
_cell.length_c   1.000
_cell.angle_alpha   90.00
_cell.angle_beta   90.00
_cell.angle_gamma   90.00
#
_symmetry.space_group_name_H-M   'P 1'
#
loop_
_entity.id
_entity.type
_entity.pdbx_description
1 polymer ?
#
loop_
_entity_poly.entity_id
_entity_poly.type
_entity_poly.pdbx_seq_one_letter_code
_entity_poly.pdbx_strand_id
1 'polypeptide(L)'
;MANVLKPLGLAALIALAGPALAQDDGLPPLDMGTDAEAAPAADGAAQEPPTYVDEVFDDWQRECLRLPEDAEQDDPCQITQMLYQEPGENPVGKITIGRLPAGGDAVAGSTIIVPLGTLIPAQLTLGVDSAAAKRYQYRFCESVGCVAQIGLTNADIAAFKAGKVANITVVPMQAPDVEVTLPASLKGFTAAYDSLTVPPAPAPAEEPAAQ
;
A
#
# COMPACT_ATOMS: atom_id res chain seq x y z
N MET A 1 57.72 -4.71 84.54
CA MET A 1 56.52 -4.89 85.39
C MET A 1 55.37 -4.17 84.71
N ALA A 2 54.21 -4.84 84.67
CA ALA A 2 52.84 -4.33 84.40
C ALA A 2 52.59 -3.60 83.07
N ASN A 3 51.88 -4.22 82.11
CA ASN A 3 50.42 -4.42 81.97
C ASN A 3 49.68 -3.24 81.30
N VAL A 4 49.08 -3.57 80.14
CA VAL A 4 47.66 -3.37 79.78
C VAL A 4 47.11 -1.93 79.77
N LEU A 5 46.65 -1.49 78.61
CA LEU A 5 45.24 -1.09 78.40
C LEU A 5 44.94 -0.87 76.90
N LYS A 6 43.97 -1.63 76.37
CA LYS A 6 43.08 -1.24 75.25
C LYS A 6 41.94 -0.40 75.86
N PRO A 7 41.31 0.59 75.19
CA PRO A 7 40.28 0.27 74.18
C PRO A 7 39.99 1.32 73.08
N LEU A 8 39.32 0.81 72.03
CA LEU A 8 38.32 1.38 71.11
C LEU A 8 38.35 2.88 70.68
N GLY A 9 38.38 3.08 69.35
CA GLY A 9 37.91 4.29 68.67
C GLY A 9 37.64 4.01 67.18
N LEU A 10 36.37 4.04 66.80
CA LEU A 10 35.81 3.81 65.46
C LEU A 10 36.12 4.99 64.53
N ALA A 11 36.66 4.75 63.32
CA ALA A 11 36.66 5.75 62.24
C ALA A 11 36.68 5.09 60.85
N ALA A 12 35.79 5.61 59.99
CA ALA A 12 35.39 5.10 58.69
C ALA A 12 36.44 5.25 57.59
N LEU A 13 36.42 4.34 56.60
CA LEU A 13 37.13 4.49 55.33
C LEU A 13 36.16 4.14 54.18
N ILE A 14 35.87 5.18 53.40
CA ILE A 14 34.98 5.24 52.25
C ILE A 14 35.60 4.48 51.07
N ALA A 15 34.83 3.60 50.44
CA ALA A 15 35.19 2.88 49.24
C ALA A 15 35.18 3.81 48.00
N LEU A 16 36.27 3.80 47.23
CA LEU A 16 36.33 4.41 45.89
C LEU A 16 35.93 3.35 44.86
N ALA A 17 34.65 3.35 44.45
CA ALA A 17 34.20 2.67 43.24
C ALA A 17 34.17 3.71 42.11
N GLY A 18 35.04 3.53 41.12
CA GLY A 18 35.05 4.36 39.91
C GLY A 18 33.82 4.10 39.02
N PRO A 19 33.40 5.06 38.19
CA PRO A 19 32.31 4.86 37.25
C PRO A 19 32.76 3.92 36.14
N ALA A 20 32.09 2.78 36.02
CA ALA A 20 32.13 1.96 34.83
C ALA A 20 31.43 2.73 33.69
N LEU A 21 32.17 3.06 32.64
CA LEU A 21 31.58 3.53 31.38
C LEU A 21 30.98 2.31 30.68
N ALA A 22 29.66 2.18 30.70
CA ALA A 22 28.95 1.26 29.83
C ALA A 22 29.14 1.73 28.38
N GLN A 23 29.85 0.95 27.59
CA GLN A 23 29.93 1.13 26.14
C GLN A 23 28.61 0.63 25.56
N ASP A 24 27.77 1.57 25.15
CA ASP A 24 26.50 1.31 24.47
C ASP A 24 26.83 1.04 22.98
N ASP A 25 26.94 -0.24 22.63
CA ASP A 25 27.04 -0.69 21.24
C ASP A 25 25.69 -0.39 20.56
N GLY A 26 25.70 0.65 19.73
CA GLY A 26 24.52 1.22 19.08
C GLY A 26 23.82 0.27 18.12
N LEU A 27 22.88 -0.50 18.65
CA LEU A 27 21.73 -0.97 17.88
C LEU A 27 20.69 0.16 17.81
N PRO A 28 20.03 0.39 16.67
CA PRO A 28 18.93 1.33 16.60
C PRO A 28 17.87 0.94 17.64
N PRO A 29 17.36 1.89 18.44
CA PRO A 29 16.41 1.59 19.49
C PRO A 29 15.17 0.93 18.88
N LEU A 30 14.81 -0.24 19.44
CA LEU A 30 13.56 -0.91 19.10
C LEU A 30 12.40 -0.04 19.61
N ASP A 31 11.34 0.05 18.82
CA ASP A 31 10.12 0.76 19.20
C ASP A 31 9.51 0.10 20.46
N MET A 32 9.48 0.85 21.56
CA MET A 32 8.95 0.38 22.84
C MET A 32 7.41 0.52 22.93
N GLY A 33 6.77 0.97 21.84
CA GLY A 33 5.33 1.14 21.73
C GLY A 33 4.80 2.34 22.53
N THR A 34 3.57 2.71 22.22
CA THR A 34 2.76 3.64 23.01
C THR A 34 1.46 2.96 23.38
N ASP A 35 0.93 3.19 24.58
CA ASP A 35 -0.33 2.60 25.02
C ASP A 35 -1.47 3.01 24.07
N ALA A 36 -2.08 2.03 23.40
CA ALA A 36 -3.24 2.22 22.55
C ALA A 36 -4.51 1.97 23.38
N GLU A 37 -5.35 2.98 23.55
CA GLU A 37 -6.63 2.85 24.23
C GLU A 37 -7.61 2.03 23.36
N ALA A 38 -8.19 0.99 23.92
CA ALA A 38 -9.01 0.03 23.18
C ALA A 38 -10.37 0.63 22.81
N ALA A 39 -10.62 0.84 21.52
CA ALA A 39 -11.96 1.11 21.00
C ALA A 39 -12.77 -0.21 20.89
N PRO A 40 -14.08 -0.19 21.16
CA PRO A 40 -14.93 -1.36 20.99
C PRO A 40 -14.98 -1.79 19.52
N ALA A 41 -14.89 -3.10 19.28
CA ALA A 41 -15.01 -3.69 17.95
C ALA A 41 -16.47 -3.57 17.47
N ALA A 42 -16.68 -2.98 16.29
CA ALA A 42 -17.95 -3.04 15.59
C ALA A 42 -17.96 -4.31 14.72
N ASP A 43 -18.74 -5.31 15.15
CA ASP A 43 -19.01 -6.51 14.35
C ASP A 43 -20.02 -6.18 13.25
N GLY A 44 -19.50 -5.92 12.06
CA GLY A 44 -20.30 -5.72 10.85
C GLY A 44 -19.46 -6.02 9.62
N ALA A 45 -19.38 -7.29 9.24
CA ALA A 45 -18.88 -7.64 7.91
C ALA A 45 -19.89 -7.14 6.87
N ALA A 46 -19.67 -5.94 6.34
CA ALA A 46 -20.39 -5.47 5.17
C ALA A 46 -20.09 -6.44 4.02
N GLN A 47 -21.11 -7.13 3.51
CA GLN A 47 -20.95 -7.88 2.27
C GLN A 47 -20.71 -6.88 1.15
N GLU A 48 -19.53 -6.96 0.53
CA GLU A 48 -19.24 -6.17 -0.67
C GLU A 48 -20.25 -6.52 -1.76
N PRO A 49 -20.80 -5.54 -2.49
CA PRO A 49 -21.74 -5.81 -3.56
C PRO A 49 -21.07 -6.69 -4.63
N PRO A 50 -21.81 -7.64 -5.23
CA PRO A 50 -21.22 -8.54 -6.20
C PRO A 50 -20.72 -7.79 -7.43
N THR A 51 -19.49 -8.05 -7.86
CA THR A 51 -18.95 -7.54 -9.14
C THR A 51 -19.22 -8.53 -10.28
N TYR A 52 -19.21 -8.04 -11.51
CA TYR A 52 -19.32 -8.87 -12.72
C TYR A 52 -18.55 -8.25 -13.88
N VAL A 53 -18.10 -9.10 -14.80
CA VAL A 53 -17.46 -8.67 -16.05
C VAL A 53 -18.52 -8.61 -17.14
N ASP A 54 -18.71 -7.45 -17.75
CA ASP A 54 -19.70 -7.25 -18.80
C ASP A 54 -19.09 -7.19 -20.20
N GLU A 55 -17.82 -6.79 -20.31
CA GLU A 55 -17.11 -6.65 -21.58
C GLU A 55 -15.60 -6.96 -21.45
N VAL A 56 -15.01 -7.48 -22.53
CA VAL A 56 -13.57 -7.79 -22.61
C VAL A 56 -12.95 -7.10 -23.82
N PHE A 57 -11.86 -6.37 -23.59
CA PHE A 57 -11.10 -5.59 -24.55
C PHE A 57 -9.67 -6.13 -24.62
N ASP A 58 -9.47 -7.15 -25.47
CA ASP A 58 -8.20 -7.89 -25.53
C ASP A 58 -7.76 -8.38 -24.14
N ASP A 59 -6.75 -7.74 -23.55
CA ASP A 59 -6.17 -8.14 -22.26
C ASP A 59 -6.82 -7.43 -21.06
N TRP A 60 -7.78 -6.53 -21.30
CA TRP A 60 -8.50 -5.78 -20.26
C TRP A 60 -9.95 -6.25 -20.15
N GLN A 61 -10.48 -6.29 -18.93
CA GLN A 61 -11.89 -6.61 -18.65
C GLN A 61 -12.56 -5.39 -18.02
N ARG A 62 -13.79 -5.07 -18.41
CA ARG A 62 -14.62 -4.11 -17.69
C ARG A 62 -15.40 -4.85 -16.60
N GLU A 63 -15.08 -4.54 -15.36
CA GLU A 63 -15.68 -5.10 -14.16
C GLU A 63 -16.56 -4.05 -13.50
N CYS A 64 -17.84 -4.36 -13.32
CA CYS A 64 -18.86 -3.45 -12.80
C CYS A 64 -19.35 -3.92 -11.43
N LEU A 65 -19.62 -2.95 -10.55
CA LEU A 65 -20.23 -3.20 -9.24
C LEU A 65 -21.74 -3.18 -9.39
N ARG A 66 -22.42 -4.28 -9.04
CA ARG A 66 -23.88 -4.34 -9.12
C ARG A 66 -24.51 -3.49 -8.02
N LEU A 67 -25.20 -2.43 -8.42
CA LEU A 67 -26.06 -1.65 -7.54
C LEU A 67 -27.39 -2.38 -7.31
N PRO A 68 -28.12 -2.05 -6.23
CA PRO A 68 -29.50 -2.49 -6.03
C PRO A 68 -30.40 -2.14 -7.23
N GLU A 69 -31.43 -2.96 -7.50
CA GLU A 69 -32.32 -2.77 -8.65
C GLU A 69 -33.10 -1.44 -8.65
N ASP A 70 -33.22 -0.79 -7.50
CA ASP A 70 -33.88 0.50 -7.31
C ASP A 70 -32.91 1.69 -7.40
N ALA A 71 -31.62 1.47 -7.69
CA ALA A 71 -30.66 2.54 -7.88
C ALA A 71 -30.99 3.38 -9.14
N GLU A 72 -30.92 4.70 -9.01
CA GLU A 72 -31.17 5.64 -10.11
C GLU A 72 -30.00 5.77 -11.10
N GLN A 73 -28.91 5.06 -10.86
CA GLN A 73 -27.65 5.17 -11.59
C GLN A 73 -27.25 3.81 -12.17
N ASP A 74 -26.58 3.83 -13.31
CA ASP A 74 -25.96 2.63 -13.88
C ASP A 74 -24.85 2.10 -12.96
N ASP A 75 -24.62 0.79 -13.03
CA ASP A 75 -23.54 0.12 -12.29
C ASP A 75 -22.18 0.79 -12.58
N PRO A 76 -21.44 1.28 -11.56
CA PRO A 76 -20.14 1.89 -11.77
C PRO A 76 -19.13 0.80 -12.16
N CYS A 77 -18.40 1.05 -13.25
CA CYS A 77 -17.43 0.12 -13.78
C CYS A 77 -15.99 0.63 -13.68
N GLN A 78 -15.06 -0.30 -13.67
CA GLN A 78 -13.62 -0.11 -13.74
C GLN A 78 -13.03 -1.12 -14.72
N ILE A 79 -11.84 -0.86 -15.24
CA ILE A 79 -11.12 -1.82 -16.08
C ILE A 79 -10.04 -2.52 -15.27
N THR A 80 -9.90 -3.81 -15.47
CA THR A 80 -8.98 -4.66 -14.72
C THR A 80 -8.14 -5.53 -15.64
N GLN A 81 -6.93 -5.85 -15.19
CA GLN A 81 -6.06 -6.85 -15.80
C GLN A 81 -5.31 -7.61 -14.69
N MET A 82 -5.29 -8.93 -14.80
CA MET A 82 -4.49 -9.78 -13.93
C MET A 82 -3.01 -9.69 -14.32
N LEU A 83 -2.13 -9.62 -13.32
CA LEU A 83 -0.69 -9.51 -13.52
C LEU A 83 -0.05 -10.88 -13.33
N TYR A 84 0.90 -11.19 -14.19
CA TYR A 84 1.63 -12.45 -14.19
C TYR A 84 3.13 -12.15 -14.10
N GLN A 85 3.88 -13.00 -13.40
CA GLN A 85 5.33 -12.93 -13.44
C GLN A 85 5.84 -13.54 -14.75
N GLU A 86 5.37 -14.73 -15.11
CA GLU A 86 5.57 -15.34 -16.43
C GLU A 86 4.23 -15.70 -17.09
N PRO A 87 4.14 -15.62 -18.43
CA PRO A 87 2.92 -15.99 -19.15
C PRO A 87 2.52 -17.46 -18.89
N GLY A 88 1.25 -17.70 -18.56
CA GLY A 88 0.71 -19.04 -18.33
C GLY A 88 0.83 -19.55 -16.88
N GLU A 89 1.43 -18.77 -15.99
CA GLU A 89 1.43 -19.04 -14.55
C GLU A 89 0.14 -18.52 -13.88
N ASN A 90 0.02 -18.78 -12.58
CA ASN A 90 -1.04 -18.17 -11.77
C ASN A 90 -0.79 -16.65 -11.67
N PRO A 91 -1.85 -15.83 -11.64
CA PRO A 91 -1.68 -14.40 -11.47
C PRO A 91 -1.11 -14.09 -10.09
N VAL A 92 -0.17 -13.15 -10.07
CA VAL A 92 0.54 -12.70 -8.86
C VAL A 92 0.10 -11.31 -8.41
N GLY A 93 -0.75 -10.64 -9.20
CA GLY A 93 -1.27 -9.33 -8.88
C GLY A 93 -2.45 -8.94 -9.76
N LYS A 94 -2.93 -7.71 -9.57
CA LYS A 94 -4.03 -7.14 -10.35
C LYS A 94 -3.85 -5.63 -10.46
N ILE A 95 -4.03 -5.08 -11.65
CA ILE A 95 -4.19 -3.64 -11.85
C ILE A 95 -5.64 -3.33 -12.18
N THR A 96 -6.22 -2.36 -11.48
CA THR A 96 -7.58 -1.88 -11.71
C THR A 96 -7.56 -0.38 -11.90
N ILE A 97 -8.31 0.15 -12.86
CA ILE A 97 -8.34 1.58 -13.22
C ILE A 97 -9.78 2.03 -13.40
N GLY A 98 -10.16 3.13 -12.75
CA GLY A 98 -11.46 3.78 -12.88
C GLY A 98 -11.31 5.28 -13.14
N ARG A 99 -12.32 5.92 -13.75
CA ARG A 99 -12.34 7.38 -13.91
C ARG A 99 -12.63 8.05 -12.57
N LEU A 100 -12.04 9.23 -12.35
CA LEU A 100 -12.36 10.06 -11.20
C LEU A 100 -13.25 11.23 -11.60
N PRO A 101 -14.14 11.70 -10.70
CA PRO A 101 -14.79 12.99 -10.86
C PRO A 101 -13.78 14.12 -11.05
N ALA A 102 -14.17 15.18 -11.74
CA ALA A 102 -13.34 16.37 -11.86
C ALA A 102 -13.11 17.01 -10.47
N GLY A 103 -11.92 17.55 -10.22
CA GLY A 103 -11.60 18.20 -8.94
C GLY A 103 -10.14 18.15 -8.52
N GLY A 104 -9.29 17.41 -9.24
CA GLY A 104 -7.84 17.36 -8.99
C GLY A 104 -7.05 17.05 -10.26
N ASP A 105 -5.74 16.91 -10.11
CA ASP A 105 -4.80 16.64 -11.22
C ASP A 105 -4.96 15.22 -11.80
N ALA A 106 -5.46 14.28 -10.99
CA ALA A 106 -5.74 12.92 -11.42
C ALA A 106 -7.12 12.85 -12.08
N VAL A 107 -7.16 12.27 -13.29
CA VAL A 107 -8.39 12.01 -14.05
C VAL A 107 -8.85 10.56 -13.94
N ALA A 108 -7.99 9.69 -13.41
CA ALA A 108 -8.29 8.31 -13.08
C ALA A 108 -7.58 7.90 -11.78
N GLY A 109 -8.21 6.97 -11.07
CA GLY A 109 -7.63 6.28 -9.93
C GLY A 109 -7.24 4.87 -10.37
N SER A 110 -6.13 4.37 -9.85
CA SER A 110 -5.75 2.98 -10.03
C SER A 110 -5.44 2.32 -8.70
N THR A 111 -5.94 1.10 -8.55
CA THR A 111 -5.58 0.19 -7.47
C THR A 111 -4.71 -0.90 -8.06
N ILE A 112 -3.47 -1.02 -7.57
CA ILE A 112 -2.52 -2.03 -7.98
C ILE A 112 -2.25 -2.93 -6.78
N ILE A 113 -2.55 -4.21 -6.94
CA ILE A 113 -2.29 -5.26 -5.95
C ILE A 113 -1.08 -6.05 -6.45
N VAL A 114 -0.06 -6.16 -5.61
CA VAL A 114 1.17 -6.93 -5.87
C VAL A 114 1.37 -7.98 -4.78
N PRO A 115 2.26 -8.98 -4.99
CA PRO A 115 2.46 -10.06 -4.03
C PRO A 115 2.79 -9.59 -2.61
N LEU A 116 2.41 -10.42 -1.64
CA LEU A 116 2.90 -10.33 -0.28
C LEU A 116 4.42 -10.49 -0.21
N GLY A 117 5.03 -9.99 0.86
CA GLY A 117 6.48 -9.98 1.00
C GLY A 117 7.16 -8.91 0.15
N THR A 118 6.42 -7.90 -0.31
CA THR A 118 6.98 -6.71 -0.97
C THR A 118 7.58 -5.74 0.08
N LEU A 119 8.74 -5.17 -0.23
CA LEU A 119 9.43 -4.20 0.61
C LEU A 119 8.76 -2.82 0.50
N ILE A 120 7.90 -2.50 1.47
CA ILE A 120 7.08 -1.28 1.47
C ILE A 120 7.91 0.01 1.30
N PRO A 121 9.04 0.23 2.02
CA PRO A 121 9.83 1.45 1.87
C PRO A 121 10.41 1.68 0.48
N ALA A 122 10.56 0.62 -0.33
CA ALA A 122 11.08 0.71 -1.69
C ALA A 122 10.07 1.28 -2.70
N GLN A 123 8.79 1.40 -2.31
CA GLN A 123 7.69 1.88 -3.14
C GLN A 123 7.39 0.98 -4.35
N LEU A 124 6.24 1.18 -4.96
CA LEU A 124 5.88 0.62 -6.25
C LEU A 124 6.40 1.55 -7.35
N THR A 125 7.08 1.01 -8.35
CA THR A 125 7.50 1.79 -9.53
C THR A 125 6.64 1.43 -10.72
N LEU A 126 6.13 2.42 -11.45
CA LEU A 126 5.30 2.23 -12.64
C LEU A 126 5.87 3.05 -13.79
N GLY A 127 6.16 2.40 -14.91
CA GLY A 127 6.59 3.05 -16.15
C GLY A 127 5.85 2.47 -17.35
N VAL A 128 5.70 3.26 -18.43
CA VAL A 128 5.13 2.78 -19.70
C VAL A 128 6.24 2.67 -20.72
N ASP A 129 6.40 1.48 -21.30
CA ASP A 129 7.48 1.13 -22.23
C ASP A 129 8.85 1.57 -21.67
N SER A 130 9.54 2.50 -22.35
CA SER A 130 10.83 3.07 -21.95
C SER A 130 10.73 4.50 -21.42
N ALA A 131 9.53 4.99 -21.10
CA ALA A 131 9.34 6.31 -20.53
C ALA A 131 9.83 6.36 -19.06
N ALA A 132 10.03 7.58 -18.55
CA ALA A 132 10.43 7.78 -17.16
C ALA A 132 9.36 7.20 -16.21
N ALA A 133 9.80 6.29 -15.33
CA ALA A 133 8.92 5.66 -14.35
C ALA A 133 8.66 6.59 -13.14
N LYS A 134 7.51 6.40 -12.50
CA LYS A 134 7.07 7.10 -11.29
C LYS A 134 7.03 6.13 -10.12
N ARG A 135 7.27 6.65 -8.90
CA ARG A 135 7.20 5.87 -7.66
C ARG A 135 5.96 6.22 -6.85
N TYR A 136 5.37 5.21 -6.24
CA TYR A 136 4.12 5.30 -5.49
C TYR A 136 4.22 4.53 -4.18
N GLN A 137 3.71 5.11 -3.10
CA GLN A 137 3.68 4.45 -1.79
C GLN A 137 2.65 3.33 -1.78
N TYR A 138 2.97 2.22 -1.11
CA TYR A 138 1.97 1.25 -0.71
C TYR A 138 1.12 1.86 0.40
N ARG A 139 -0.19 1.61 0.36
CA ARG A 139 -1.11 2.09 1.40
C ARG A 139 -1.22 1.11 2.55
N PHE A 140 -1.32 -0.17 2.23
CA PHE A 140 -1.44 -1.27 3.18
C PHE A 140 -1.12 -2.59 2.48
N CYS A 141 -0.94 -3.65 3.26
CA CYS A 141 -0.95 -5.01 2.74
C CYS A 141 -2.02 -5.80 3.50
N GLU A 142 -2.74 -6.65 2.77
CA GLU A 142 -3.75 -7.54 3.30
C GLU A 142 -3.63 -8.92 2.64
N SER A 143 -4.53 -9.84 2.94
CA SER A 143 -4.47 -11.24 2.48
C SER A 143 -4.33 -11.39 0.96
N VAL A 144 -4.91 -10.47 0.17
CA VAL A 144 -4.83 -10.51 -1.30
C VAL A 144 -3.53 -9.93 -1.86
N GLY A 145 -2.73 -9.21 -1.06
CA GLY A 145 -1.50 -8.58 -1.50
C GLY A 145 -1.21 -7.21 -0.88
N CYS A 146 -0.12 -6.59 -1.32
CA CYS A 146 0.21 -5.21 -1.00
C CYS A 146 -0.43 -4.26 -2.01
N VAL A 147 -1.11 -3.24 -1.51
CA VAL A 147 -1.98 -2.37 -2.30
C VAL A 147 -1.36 -0.98 -2.45
N ALA A 148 -1.18 -0.55 -3.69
CA ALA A 148 -0.92 0.85 -4.04
C ALA A 148 -2.18 1.46 -4.66
N GLN A 149 -2.62 2.61 -4.15
CA GLN A 149 -3.69 3.39 -4.77
C GLN A 149 -3.08 4.68 -5.31
N ILE A 150 -3.19 4.89 -6.61
CA ILE A 150 -2.46 5.94 -7.33
C ILE A 150 -3.41 6.79 -8.16
N GLY A 151 -3.08 8.08 -8.28
CA GLY A 151 -3.72 8.97 -9.25
C GLY A 151 -2.98 8.94 -10.58
N LEU A 152 -3.73 8.88 -11.68
CA LEU A 152 -3.24 8.95 -13.05
C LEU A 152 -3.70 10.27 -13.67
N THR A 153 -2.74 11.06 -14.15
CA THR A 153 -3.00 12.34 -14.84
C THR A 153 -3.42 12.10 -16.29
N ASN A 154 -3.86 13.16 -16.98
CA ASN A 154 -4.11 13.09 -18.43
C ASN A 154 -2.87 12.62 -19.22
N ALA A 155 -1.67 13.02 -18.79
CA ALA A 155 -0.43 12.59 -19.43
C ALA A 155 -0.17 11.09 -19.23
N ASP A 156 -0.51 10.56 -18.05
CA ASP A 156 -0.38 9.13 -17.76
C ASP A 156 -1.35 8.31 -18.61
N ILE A 157 -2.62 8.71 -18.68
CA ILE A 157 -3.61 8.05 -19.53
C ILE A 157 -3.20 8.13 -21.00
N ALA A 158 -2.69 9.26 -21.48
CA ALA A 158 -2.19 9.39 -22.84
C ALA A 158 -1.00 8.43 -23.10
N ALA A 159 -0.08 8.29 -22.13
CA ALA A 159 1.02 7.34 -22.23
C ALA A 159 0.50 5.89 -22.29
N PHE A 160 -0.46 5.51 -21.44
CA PHE A 160 -1.07 4.18 -21.47
C PHE A 160 -1.77 3.89 -22.81
N LYS A 161 -2.47 4.87 -23.39
CA LYS A 161 -3.13 4.72 -24.69
C LYS A 161 -2.16 4.56 -25.86
N ALA A 162 -0.98 5.19 -25.78
CA ALA A 162 0.03 5.16 -26.83
C ALA A 162 1.03 4.01 -26.68
N GLY A 163 1.20 3.50 -25.46
CA GLY A 163 2.19 2.50 -25.11
C GLY A 163 1.77 1.07 -25.41
N LYS A 164 2.69 0.13 -25.17
CA LYS A 164 2.45 -1.30 -25.37
C LYS A 164 2.40 -2.07 -24.07
N VAL A 165 3.25 -1.72 -23.11
CA VAL A 165 3.34 -2.39 -21.81
C VAL A 165 3.54 -1.35 -20.71
N ALA A 166 2.77 -1.47 -19.63
CA ALA A 166 3.04 -0.80 -18.37
C ALA A 166 3.83 -1.76 -17.45
N ASN A 167 5.03 -1.37 -17.06
CA ASN A 167 5.93 -2.14 -16.21
C ASN A 167 5.71 -1.73 -14.75
N ILE A 168 5.22 -2.66 -13.94
CA ILE A 168 5.05 -2.50 -12.50
C ILE A 168 6.21 -3.20 -11.80
N THR A 169 7.12 -2.43 -11.20
CA THR A 169 8.32 -2.96 -10.55
C THR A 169 8.17 -2.91 -9.04
N VAL A 170 8.47 -4.04 -8.40
CA VAL A 170 8.43 -4.26 -6.96
C VAL A 170 9.77 -4.80 -6.46
N VAL A 171 10.06 -4.59 -5.17
CA VAL A 171 11.26 -5.11 -4.52
C VAL A 171 10.83 -6.14 -3.47
N PRO A 172 11.27 -7.41 -3.54
CA PRO A 172 10.98 -8.39 -2.51
C PRO A 172 11.69 -8.05 -1.19
N MET A 173 10.99 -8.16 -0.06
CA MET A 173 11.55 -7.94 1.28
C MET A 173 12.72 -8.88 1.58
N GLN A 174 12.67 -10.11 1.08
CA GLN A 174 13.73 -11.11 1.27
C GLN A 174 14.96 -10.85 0.39
N ALA A 175 14.85 -10.00 -0.62
CA ALA A 175 15.92 -9.66 -1.55
C ALA A 175 15.89 -8.15 -1.90
N PRO A 176 16.28 -7.26 -0.98
CA PRO A 176 16.16 -5.80 -1.14
C PRO A 176 16.93 -5.20 -2.32
N ASP A 177 17.93 -5.93 -2.84
CA ASP A 177 18.75 -5.51 -3.97
C ASP A 177 18.24 -6.02 -5.33
N VAL A 178 17.09 -6.73 -5.34
CA VAL A 178 16.50 -7.33 -6.53
C VAL A 178 15.18 -6.64 -6.87
N GLU A 179 15.06 -6.21 -8.12
CA GLU A 179 13.81 -5.71 -8.67
C GLU A 179 13.10 -6.81 -9.47
N VAL A 180 11.79 -6.96 -9.25
CA VAL A 180 10.91 -7.85 -10.02
C VAL A 180 9.92 -6.98 -10.78
N THR A 181 9.81 -7.19 -12.09
CA THR A 181 8.89 -6.44 -12.95
C THR A 181 7.72 -7.31 -13.37
N LEU A 182 6.51 -6.82 -13.12
CA LEU A 182 5.23 -7.40 -13.53
C LEU A 182 4.70 -6.59 -14.72
N PRO A 183 4.72 -7.14 -15.94
CA PRO A 183 4.20 -6.44 -17.11
C PRO A 183 2.66 -6.46 -17.12
N ALA A 184 2.06 -5.29 -17.36
CA ALA A 184 0.66 -5.15 -17.73
C ALA A 184 0.57 -4.78 -19.22
N SER A 185 -0.13 -5.60 -20.01
CA SER A 185 -0.36 -5.31 -21.43
C SER A 185 -1.23 -4.07 -21.60
N LEU A 186 -0.90 -3.21 -22.57
CA LEU A 186 -1.74 -2.07 -22.95
C LEU A 186 -2.59 -2.36 -24.19
N LYS A 187 -2.58 -3.60 -24.68
CA LYS A 187 -3.46 -4.04 -25.77
C LYS A 187 -4.91 -4.01 -25.30
N GLY A 188 -5.74 -3.24 -26.00
CA GLY A 188 -7.15 -3.04 -25.64
C GLY A 188 -7.41 -1.95 -24.60
N PHE A 189 -6.36 -1.40 -23.96
CA PHE A 189 -6.50 -0.38 -22.89
C PHE A 189 -7.33 0.83 -23.33
N THR A 190 -7.05 1.37 -24.52
CA THR A 190 -7.74 2.57 -25.03
C THR A 190 -9.24 2.35 -25.13
N ALA A 191 -9.66 1.23 -25.74
CA ALA A 191 -11.08 0.91 -25.89
C ALA A 191 -11.73 0.67 -24.52
N ALA A 192 -11.06 -0.07 -23.64
CA ALA A 192 -11.53 -0.35 -22.29
C ALA A 192 -11.74 0.94 -21.48
N TYR A 193 -10.74 1.82 -21.43
CA TYR A 193 -10.79 3.06 -20.67
C TYR A 193 -11.81 4.06 -21.25
N ASP A 194 -11.94 4.12 -22.58
CA ASP A 194 -12.91 4.99 -23.23
C ASP A 194 -14.36 4.50 -23.07
N SER A 195 -14.56 3.23 -22.71
CA SER A 195 -15.87 2.70 -22.35
C SER A 195 -16.34 3.07 -20.94
N LEU A 196 -15.42 3.51 -20.06
CA LEU A 196 -15.76 3.88 -18.69
C LEU A 196 -16.50 5.22 -18.63
N THR A 197 -17.54 5.27 -17.80
CA THR A 197 -18.20 6.51 -17.38
C THR A 197 -17.51 7.10 -16.16
N VAL A 198 -17.70 8.41 -15.93
CA VAL A 198 -17.22 9.07 -14.70
C VAL A 198 -18.25 8.78 -13.61
N PRO A 199 -17.87 8.12 -12.50
CA PRO A 199 -18.80 7.92 -11.39
C PRO A 199 -19.20 9.29 -10.81
N PRO A 200 -20.42 9.41 -10.26
CA PRO A 200 -20.81 10.63 -9.58
C PRO A 200 -19.85 10.91 -8.42
N ALA A 201 -19.61 12.20 -8.16
CA ALA A 201 -18.79 12.59 -7.02
C ALA A 201 -19.42 12.03 -5.73
N PRO A 202 -18.61 11.47 -4.82
CA PRO A 202 -19.13 11.04 -3.53
C PRO A 202 -19.81 12.24 -2.87
N ALA A 203 -21.02 12.03 -2.35
CA ALA A 203 -21.67 13.04 -1.51
C ALA A 203 -20.68 13.43 -0.40
N PRO A 204 -20.57 14.73 -0.04
CA PRO A 204 -19.71 15.14 1.05
C PRO A 204 -20.05 14.27 2.25
N ALA A 205 -19.05 13.56 2.79
CA ALA A 205 -19.23 12.72 3.97
C ALA A 205 -19.89 13.59 5.04
N GLU A 206 -21.09 13.23 5.48
CA GLU A 206 -21.67 13.84 6.67
C GLU A 206 -20.68 13.58 7.80
N GLU A 207 -19.98 14.63 8.21
CA GLU A 207 -19.13 14.63 9.39
C GLU A 207 -20.00 14.13 10.54
N PRO A 208 -19.68 12.98 11.17
CA PRO A 208 -20.51 12.49 12.25
C PRO A 208 -20.56 13.58 13.31
N ALA A 209 -21.77 14.08 13.58
CA ALA A 209 -21.99 15.12 14.56
C ALA A 209 -21.29 14.71 15.86
N ALA A 210 -20.31 15.52 16.28
CA ALA A 210 -19.64 15.35 17.56
C ALA A 210 -20.70 15.21 18.66
N GLN A 211 -20.75 14.04 19.30
CA GLN A 211 -21.51 13.81 20.53
C GLN A 211 -20.57 13.91 21.72
#